data_AF-A0A9P8BAQ4-F1
#
_entry.id   AF-A0A9P8BAQ4-F1
#
_cell.length_a   1.000
_cell.length_b   1.000
_cell.length_c   1.000
_cell.angle_alpha   90.00
_cell.angle_beta   90.00
_cell.angle_gamma   90.00
#
_symmetry.space_group_name_H-M   'P 1'
#
loop_
_entity.id
_entity.type
_entity.pdbx_description
1 polymer ?
#
loop_
_entity_poly.entity_id
_entity_poly.type
_entity_poly.pdbx_seq_one_letter_code
_entity_poly.pdbx_strand_id
1 'polypeptide(L)'
;MSSWGGSELLLPAPNNLRVLPRQRTRIQPILQSVSATSHGTIKHKLDEKDNGCIITNIHRHTDSLAHLVNAQRSSKMKKKLVESAFMALGIAHPKFDLDEMSNTVWLDRTLHAGLDEYGLFALTVSKETGTQLLGLLKNDLEFRQKLLDDHDVLSARNSKLFVSTGAANPLPECITRPQLQLVLLHPEQFLPDGLPLIRRRSRAEAIYDTYTITQDGRLRCTTDAANVTAREFPIEQQETTRSGVEIVNVWMLILNANAKFKFYQQRYGFQHPHLPDSIIEVITLTMDITRLIYSKPEPTPGVSSTALSRTRWLNPRPDDAEDGDSDESRSQGPDGSSHSGDGGGGDVTGSNVQGASDVPQNKLDLFLSLPPDEMEQMGNEWFCGYDRLVANHDELFGRPPDSAYKSPDRIMQWLTEVV
;
A
#
# COMPACT_ATOMS: atom_id res chain seq x y z
N MET A 1 -14.59 -19.84 59.23
CA MET A 1 -13.17 -19.48 59.07
C MET A 1 -12.59 -20.47 58.07
N SER A 2 -12.55 -20.08 56.80
CA SER A 2 -12.17 -20.95 55.68
C SER A 2 -10.92 -20.32 55.06
N SER A 3 -9.77 -20.96 55.25
CA SER A 3 -8.48 -20.48 54.76
C SER A 3 -8.39 -20.65 53.25
N TRP A 4 -8.24 -19.54 52.53
CA TRP A 4 -7.88 -19.54 51.12
C TRP A 4 -6.38 -19.84 51.00
N GLY A 5 -6.06 -20.99 50.40
CA GLY A 5 -4.69 -21.36 50.06
C GLY A 5 -4.19 -20.52 48.90
N GLY A 6 -3.24 -19.63 49.17
CA GLY A 6 -2.49 -18.91 48.16
C GLY A 6 -1.60 -19.89 47.39
N SER A 7 -1.90 -20.08 46.11
CA SER A 7 -1.00 -20.76 45.19
C SER A 7 0.03 -19.75 44.70
N GLU A 8 1.24 -19.87 45.21
CA GLU A 8 2.38 -19.03 44.85
C GLU A 8 2.81 -19.37 43.42
N LEU A 9 2.75 -18.37 42.53
CA LEU A 9 3.13 -18.47 41.13
C LEU A 9 4.66 -18.56 41.04
N LEU A 10 5.18 -19.79 41.07
CA LEU A 10 6.60 -20.09 40.87
C LEU A 10 6.98 -19.82 39.41
N LEU A 11 7.54 -18.64 39.14
CA LEU A 11 8.25 -18.38 37.89
C LEU A 11 9.48 -19.31 37.81
N PRO A 12 9.72 -19.99 36.68
CA PRO A 12 10.87 -20.88 36.53
C PRO A 12 12.18 -20.10 36.65
N ALA A 13 13.14 -20.67 37.38
CA ALA A 13 14.47 -20.10 37.55
C ALA A 13 15.19 -19.93 36.19
N PRO A 14 15.93 -18.83 35.97
CA PRO A 14 16.43 -18.41 34.65
C PRO A 14 17.58 -19.26 34.06
N ASN A 15 17.81 -20.48 34.55
CA ASN A 15 19.04 -21.24 34.24
C ASN A 15 18.92 -22.30 33.13
N ASN A 16 17.79 -22.38 32.40
CA ASN A 16 17.59 -23.35 31.32
C ASN A 16 17.46 -22.72 29.92
N LEU A 17 18.07 -21.56 29.69
CA LEU A 17 18.24 -21.04 28.33
C LEU A 17 19.40 -21.76 27.64
N ARG A 18 19.06 -22.79 26.86
CA ARG A 18 19.98 -23.48 25.96
C ARG A 18 20.54 -22.46 24.96
N VAL A 19 21.82 -22.11 25.09
CA VAL A 19 22.50 -21.22 24.15
C VAL A 19 22.46 -21.88 22.76
N LEU A 20 21.65 -21.36 21.85
CA LEU A 20 21.64 -21.80 20.45
C LEU A 20 23.03 -21.53 19.85
N PRO A 21 23.62 -22.51 19.13
CA PRO A 21 24.95 -22.36 18.56
C PRO A 21 24.93 -21.26 17.50
N ARG A 22 25.54 -20.11 17.84
CA ARG A 22 26.01 -19.01 16.97
C ARG A 22 25.46 -19.05 15.52
N GLN A 23 24.18 -18.76 15.34
CA GLN A 23 23.71 -18.19 14.08
C GLN A 23 24.24 -16.75 14.02
N ARG A 24 25.40 -16.56 13.41
CA ARG A 24 25.85 -15.25 12.95
C ARG A 24 25.01 -14.87 11.73
N THR A 25 23.77 -14.45 11.95
CA THR A 25 23.05 -13.68 10.95
C THR A 25 23.83 -12.38 10.78
N ARG A 26 24.63 -12.31 9.72
CA ARG A 26 25.29 -11.08 9.29
C ARG A 26 24.17 -10.16 8.78
N ILE A 27 23.49 -9.48 9.70
CA ILE A 27 22.61 -8.36 9.38
C ILE A 27 23.54 -7.26 8.90
N GLN A 28 23.83 -7.21 7.60
CA GLN A 28 24.36 -5.98 7.03
C GLN A 28 23.22 -4.96 7.13
N PRO A 29 23.37 -3.85 7.87
CA PRO A 29 22.44 -2.75 7.75
C PRO A 29 22.50 -2.31 6.29
N ILE A 30 21.42 -2.51 5.55
CA ILE A 30 21.27 -1.98 4.21
C ILE A 30 21.16 -0.47 4.40
N LEU A 31 22.30 0.23 4.41
CA LEU A 31 22.38 1.68 4.38
C LEU A 31 21.95 2.12 2.98
N GLN A 32 20.66 2.35 2.81
CA GLN A 32 20.09 2.86 1.57
C GLN A 32 20.24 4.37 1.53
N SER A 33 20.87 4.90 0.48
CA SER A 33 20.90 6.33 0.20
C SER A 33 19.58 6.77 -0.44
N VAL A 34 18.48 6.72 0.31
CA VAL A 34 17.31 7.53 -0.01
C VAL A 34 17.74 8.98 0.21
N SER A 35 17.38 9.90 -0.68
CA SER A 35 17.65 11.33 -0.46
C SER A 35 17.10 11.72 0.90
N ALA A 36 17.98 11.90 1.90
CA ALA A 36 17.60 12.04 3.30
C ALA A 36 16.63 13.22 3.53
N THR A 37 16.65 14.18 2.60
CA THR A 37 15.78 15.35 2.58
C THR A 37 14.30 15.02 2.35
N SER A 38 13.93 14.15 1.40
CA SER A 38 12.51 13.86 1.13
C SER A 38 11.87 13.02 2.23
N HIS A 39 12.57 11.97 2.67
CA HIS A 39 12.09 11.06 3.71
C HIS A 39 11.94 11.78 5.07
N GLY A 40 12.87 12.67 5.41
CA GLY A 40 12.77 13.50 6.62
C GLY A 40 11.56 14.42 6.60
N THR A 41 11.26 15.04 5.46
CA THR A 41 10.08 15.90 5.29
C THR A 41 8.76 15.12 5.43
N ILE A 42 8.66 13.94 4.82
CA ILE A 42 7.45 13.09 4.93
C ILE A 42 7.24 12.65 6.37
N LYS A 43 8.30 12.18 7.03
CA LYS A 43 8.26 11.80 8.45
C LYS A 43 7.73 12.94 9.32
N HIS A 44 8.28 14.14 9.18
CA HIS A 44 7.83 15.31 9.95
C HIS A 44 6.35 15.62 9.72
N LYS A 45 5.90 15.63 8.45
CA LYS A 45 4.49 15.86 8.12
C LYS A 45 3.56 14.79 8.68
N LEU A 46 4.02 13.53 8.72
CA LEU A 46 3.25 12.43 9.30
C LEU A 46 3.17 12.55 10.82
N ASP A 47 4.26 12.94 11.49
CA ASP A 47 4.27 13.16 12.95
C ASP A 47 3.27 14.26 13.37
N GLU A 48 3.04 15.26 12.50
CA GLU A 48 2.03 16.30 12.72
C GLU A 48 0.59 15.83 12.48
N LYS A 49 0.38 14.96 11.48
CA LYS A 49 -0.95 14.62 10.96
C LYS A 49 -1.53 13.30 11.47
N ASP A 50 -0.69 12.35 11.83
CA ASP A 50 -1.09 11.02 12.29
C ASP A 50 -0.92 10.83 13.78
N ASN A 51 -1.74 9.94 14.36
CA ASN A 51 -1.68 9.61 15.78
C ASN A 51 -0.71 8.47 16.11
N GLY A 52 0.37 8.32 15.31
CA GLY A 52 1.37 7.26 15.43
C GLY A 52 1.01 6.01 14.63
N CYS A 53 1.47 4.85 15.09
CA CYS A 53 1.25 3.56 14.43
C CYS A 53 -0.24 3.31 14.11
N ILE A 54 -0.58 3.05 12.85
CA ILE A 54 -1.97 2.93 12.36
C ILE A 54 -2.78 1.81 13.05
N ILE A 55 -2.10 0.79 13.61
CA ILE A 55 -2.74 -0.30 14.35
C ILE A 55 -2.91 0.06 15.83
N THR A 56 -1.86 0.57 16.46
CA THR A 56 -1.82 0.74 17.92
C THR A 56 -2.24 2.14 18.37
N ASN A 57 -2.34 3.11 17.47
CA ASN A 57 -2.51 4.54 17.77
C ASN A 57 -1.48 5.06 18.79
N ILE A 58 -0.31 4.44 18.90
CA ILE A 58 0.78 4.87 19.77
C ILE A 58 1.90 5.39 18.88
N HIS A 59 2.41 6.57 19.21
CA HIS A 59 3.56 7.15 18.55
C HIS A 59 4.83 6.78 19.31
N ARG A 60 5.79 6.15 18.64
CA ARG A 60 7.09 5.76 19.19
C ARG A 60 8.21 6.27 18.30
N HIS A 61 9.34 6.62 18.91
CA HIS A 61 10.55 6.99 18.15
C HIS A 61 11.10 5.83 17.29
N THR A 62 10.73 4.59 17.62
CA THR A 62 11.06 3.38 16.85
C THR A 62 10.07 3.06 15.73
N ASP A 63 8.99 3.82 15.60
CA ASP A 63 8.04 3.62 14.51
C ASP A 63 8.76 3.80 13.16
N SER A 64 8.39 2.92 12.24
CA SER A 64 8.94 2.85 10.90
C SER A 64 7.92 3.34 9.90
N LEU A 65 8.42 4.02 8.86
CA LEU A 65 7.60 4.43 7.73
C LEU A 65 7.36 3.21 6.84
N ALA A 66 6.13 2.71 6.85
CA ALA A 66 5.71 1.59 6.01
C ALA A 66 5.07 2.11 4.73
N HIS A 67 5.45 1.53 3.59
CA HIS A 67 4.85 1.85 2.29
C HIS A 67 3.80 0.78 1.96
N LEU A 68 2.59 1.20 1.62
CA LEU A 68 1.54 0.28 1.19
C LEU A 68 1.92 -0.41 -0.12
N VAL A 69 2.58 0.31 -1.02
CA VAL A 69 3.17 -0.22 -2.25
C VAL A 69 4.68 -0.02 -2.19
N ASN A 70 5.44 -1.12 -2.24
CA ASN A 70 6.89 -1.11 -1.98
C ASN A 70 7.72 -1.41 -3.25
N ALA A 71 7.34 -0.81 -4.38
CA ALA A 71 8.04 -0.99 -5.65
C ALA A 71 9.40 -0.25 -5.70
N GLN A 72 9.63 0.70 -4.77
CA GLN A 72 10.78 1.60 -4.74
C GLN A 72 12.13 0.87 -4.58
N ARG A 73 12.16 -0.30 -3.94
CA ARG A 73 13.40 -0.99 -3.54
C ARG A 73 14.25 -1.56 -4.68
N SER A 74 13.72 -1.61 -5.90
CA SER A 74 14.32 -2.38 -7.00
C SER A 74 14.89 -1.54 -8.13
N SER A 75 14.18 -0.52 -8.62
CA SER A 75 14.64 0.32 -9.75
C SER A 75 13.81 1.60 -9.89
N LYS A 76 14.44 2.72 -10.26
CA LYS A 76 13.72 3.97 -10.64
C LYS A 76 12.72 3.75 -11.78
N MET A 77 13.06 2.88 -12.73
CA MET A 77 12.16 2.55 -13.85
C MET A 77 10.94 1.77 -13.37
N LYS A 78 11.13 0.79 -12.45
CA LYS A 78 10.00 0.04 -11.86
C LYS A 78 9.10 0.98 -11.07
N LYS A 79 9.68 1.85 -10.22
CA LYS A 79 8.95 2.89 -9.48
C LYS A 79 8.02 3.68 -10.41
N LYS A 80 8.58 4.30 -11.46
CA LYS A 80 7.79 5.10 -12.40
C LYS A 80 6.74 4.29 -13.18
N LEU A 81 7.04 3.04 -13.54
CA LEU A 81 6.07 2.17 -14.22
C LEU A 81 4.86 1.90 -13.31
N VAL A 82 5.09 1.64 -12.01
CA VAL A 82 4.02 1.42 -11.04
C VAL A 82 3.18 2.68 -10.83
N GLU A 83 3.82 3.84 -10.69
CA GLU A 83 3.13 5.14 -10.59
C GLU A 83 2.24 5.37 -11.82
N SER A 84 2.80 5.17 -13.02
CA SER A 84 2.08 5.33 -14.29
C SER A 84 0.93 4.34 -14.41
N ALA A 85 1.12 3.10 -13.98
CA ALA A 85 0.07 2.09 -13.97
C ALA A 85 -1.08 2.46 -13.03
N PHE A 86 -0.80 2.94 -11.82
CA PHE A 86 -1.85 3.36 -10.88
C PHE A 86 -2.61 4.60 -11.35
N MET A 87 -1.93 5.54 -12.01
CA MET A 87 -2.58 6.67 -12.68
C MET A 87 -3.49 6.19 -13.83
N ALA A 88 -3.00 5.29 -14.68
CA ALA A 88 -3.77 4.75 -15.81
C ALA A 88 -4.97 3.90 -15.36
N LEU A 89 -4.84 3.16 -14.26
CA LEU A 89 -5.95 2.43 -13.63
C LEU A 89 -6.96 3.36 -12.96
N GLY A 90 -6.63 4.65 -12.79
CA GLY A 90 -7.47 5.64 -12.11
C GLY A 90 -7.66 5.33 -10.63
N ILE A 91 -6.63 4.78 -9.98
CA ILE A 91 -6.62 4.55 -8.52
C ILE A 91 -5.63 5.46 -7.80
N ALA A 92 -4.97 6.36 -8.53
CA ALA A 92 -4.08 7.38 -8.02
C ALA A 92 -4.25 8.70 -8.79
N HIS A 93 -3.90 9.83 -8.16
CA HIS A 93 -4.04 11.14 -8.78
C HIS A 93 -2.96 11.38 -9.86
N PRO A 94 -3.16 12.34 -10.79
CA PRO A 94 -2.30 12.51 -11.98
C PRO A 94 -0.83 12.87 -11.72
N LYS A 95 -0.44 13.13 -10.48
CA LYS A 95 0.94 13.45 -10.08
C LYS A 95 1.45 12.51 -8.99
N PHE A 96 0.83 11.35 -8.86
CA PHE A 96 1.12 10.42 -7.78
C PHE A 96 2.57 9.93 -7.86
N ASP A 97 3.26 10.04 -6.72
CA ASP A 97 4.57 9.44 -6.49
C ASP A 97 4.47 8.42 -5.33
N LEU A 98 5.19 7.30 -5.45
CA LEU A 98 5.18 6.23 -4.45
C LEU A 98 5.77 6.68 -3.09
N ASP A 99 6.51 7.77 -3.04
CA ASP A 99 7.05 8.34 -1.81
C ASP A 99 6.05 9.33 -1.17
N GLU A 100 4.83 9.51 -1.71
CA GLU A 100 3.82 10.37 -1.12
C GLU A 100 3.25 9.85 0.20
N MET A 101 2.66 10.78 0.97
CA MET A 101 1.96 10.45 2.21
C MET A 101 0.78 9.48 1.97
N SER A 102 0.10 9.56 0.83
CA SER A 102 -1.02 8.67 0.51
C SER A 102 -0.62 7.19 0.42
N ASN A 103 0.65 6.89 0.13
CA ASN A 103 1.20 5.53 0.09
C ASN A 103 1.92 5.13 1.39
N THR A 104 2.01 6.01 2.38
CA THR A 104 2.81 5.75 3.59
C THR A 104 2.01 5.85 4.87
N VAL A 105 2.34 4.97 5.82
CA VAL A 105 1.72 4.91 7.15
C VAL A 105 2.78 4.65 8.22
N TRP A 106 2.50 5.09 9.45
CA TRP A 106 3.31 4.69 10.60
C TRP A 106 2.96 3.26 11.03
N LEU A 107 4.00 2.46 11.28
CA LEU A 107 3.87 1.17 11.95
C LEU A 107 4.96 1.01 13.01
N ASP A 108 4.62 0.32 14.10
CA ASP A 108 5.64 -0.18 15.03
C ASP A 108 6.62 -1.05 14.24
N ARG A 109 7.91 -0.99 14.58
CA ARG A 109 8.95 -1.73 13.85
C ARG A 109 8.67 -3.23 13.72
N THR A 110 8.13 -3.87 14.75
CA THR A 110 7.82 -5.31 14.69
C THR A 110 6.60 -5.57 13.80
N LEU A 111 5.58 -4.72 13.87
CA LEU A 111 4.40 -4.78 13.00
C LEU A 111 4.76 -4.48 11.54
N HIS A 112 5.67 -3.55 11.30
CA HIS A 112 6.18 -3.26 9.97
C HIS A 112 6.86 -4.48 9.36
N ALA A 113 7.77 -5.14 10.09
CA ALA A 113 8.37 -6.39 9.64
C ALA A 113 7.31 -7.50 9.46
N GLY A 114 6.34 -7.59 10.37
CA GLY A 114 5.20 -8.52 10.29
C GLY A 114 4.35 -8.31 9.03
N LEU A 115 4.13 -7.06 8.61
CA LEU A 115 3.39 -6.73 7.40
C LEU A 115 4.24 -6.95 6.14
N ASP A 116 5.44 -6.38 6.08
CA ASP A 116 6.23 -6.27 4.84
C ASP A 116 7.09 -7.52 4.57
N GLU A 117 7.73 -8.08 5.59
CA GLU A 117 8.70 -9.16 5.42
C GLU A 117 8.07 -10.55 5.61
N TYR A 118 7.16 -10.68 6.58
CA TYR A 118 6.63 -11.98 7.00
C TYR A 118 5.17 -12.22 6.61
N GLY A 119 4.44 -11.18 6.23
CA GLY A 119 3.03 -11.34 5.88
C GLY A 119 2.15 -11.96 6.96
N LEU A 120 2.46 -11.71 8.24
CA LEU A 120 1.75 -12.30 9.38
C LEU A 120 0.30 -11.80 9.48
N PHE A 121 0.04 -10.63 8.92
CA PHE A 121 -1.27 -10.01 8.88
C PHE A 121 -1.41 -9.15 7.62
N ALA A 122 -2.65 -8.77 7.33
CA ALA A 122 -2.99 -7.75 6.34
C ALA A 122 -3.90 -6.70 6.98
N LEU A 123 -3.78 -5.46 6.49
CA LEU A 123 -4.70 -4.38 6.81
C LEU A 123 -5.61 -4.16 5.60
N THR A 124 -6.90 -4.40 5.76
CA THR A 124 -7.91 -4.20 4.70
C THR A 124 -9.03 -3.29 5.20
N VAL A 125 -10.05 -3.06 4.37
CA VAL A 125 -11.26 -2.33 4.75
C VAL A 125 -12.26 -3.24 5.47
N SER A 126 -13.13 -2.66 6.29
CA SER A 126 -14.25 -3.39 6.90
C SER A 126 -15.19 -3.93 5.82
N LYS A 127 -15.99 -4.96 6.16
CA LYS A 127 -17.03 -5.50 5.25
C LYS A 127 -17.97 -4.41 4.74
N GLU A 128 -18.37 -3.48 5.62
CA GLU A 128 -19.25 -2.37 5.27
C GLU A 128 -18.60 -1.42 4.27
N THR A 129 -17.39 -0.93 4.59
CA THR A 129 -16.62 -0.03 3.72
C THR A 129 -16.32 -0.70 2.38
N GLY A 130 -15.89 -1.96 2.40
CA GLY A 130 -15.61 -2.74 1.19
C GLY A 130 -16.84 -2.92 0.30
N THR A 131 -18.02 -3.14 0.88
CA THR A 131 -19.27 -3.27 0.09
C THR A 131 -19.61 -1.95 -0.62
N GLN A 132 -19.39 -0.81 0.05
CA GLN A 132 -19.57 0.51 -0.56
C GLN A 132 -18.56 0.74 -1.70
N LEU A 133 -17.28 0.42 -1.47
CA LEU A 133 -16.24 0.54 -2.50
C LEU A 133 -16.51 -0.38 -3.70
N LEU A 134 -16.96 -1.61 -3.45
CA LEU A 134 -17.38 -2.54 -4.50
C LEU A 134 -18.52 -1.96 -5.34
N GLY A 135 -19.54 -1.37 -4.70
CA GLY A 135 -20.64 -0.70 -5.38
C GLY A 135 -20.17 0.47 -6.25
N LEU A 136 -19.24 1.29 -5.76
CA LEU A 136 -18.64 2.37 -6.54
C LEU A 136 -17.90 1.86 -7.78
N LEU A 137 -17.11 0.80 -7.66
CA LEU A 137 -16.39 0.21 -8.79
C LEU A 137 -17.31 -0.45 -9.82
N LYS A 138 -18.39 -1.12 -9.37
CA LYS A 138 -19.40 -1.68 -10.27
C LYS A 138 -20.12 -0.60 -11.06
N ASN A 139 -20.59 0.45 -10.39
CA ASN A 139 -21.25 1.57 -11.04
C ASN A 139 -20.33 2.28 -12.06
N ASP A 140 -19.04 2.44 -11.72
CA ASP A 140 -18.05 2.99 -12.65
C ASP A 140 -17.83 2.08 -13.86
N LEU A 141 -17.71 0.76 -13.65
CA LEU A 141 -17.55 -0.20 -14.74
C LEU A 141 -18.78 -0.22 -15.66
N GLU A 142 -20.00 -0.27 -15.10
CA GLU A 142 -21.26 -0.22 -15.84
C GLU A 142 -21.39 1.08 -16.65
N PHE A 143 -21.02 2.22 -16.07
CA PHE A 143 -21.02 3.50 -16.76
C PHE A 143 -20.04 3.50 -17.95
N ARG A 144 -18.81 3.03 -17.76
CA ARG A 144 -17.82 2.93 -18.84
C ARG A 144 -18.23 1.93 -19.91
N GLN A 145 -18.85 0.83 -19.51
CA GLN A 145 -19.41 -0.16 -20.43
C GLN A 145 -20.49 0.47 -21.30
N LYS A 146 -21.43 1.21 -20.70
CA LYS A 146 -22.46 1.94 -21.43
C LYS A 146 -21.89 2.95 -22.43
N LEU A 147 -20.86 3.71 -22.05
CA LEU A 147 -20.21 4.65 -22.97
C LEU A 147 -19.51 3.93 -24.13
N LEU A 148 -18.91 2.77 -23.87
CA LEU A 148 -18.33 1.95 -24.92
C LEU A 148 -19.41 1.43 -25.89
N ASP A 149 -20.51 0.91 -25.37
CA ASP A 149 -21.59 0.35 -26.19
C ASP A 149 -22.35 1.43 -26.99
N ASP A 150 -22.67 2.57 -26.36
CA ASP A 150 -23.48 3.63 -26.97
C ASP A 150 -22.68 4.51 -27.94
N HIS A 151 -21.36 4.66 -27.71
CA HIS A 151 -20.55 5.66 -28.41
C HIS A 151 -19.25 5.13 -29.01
N ASP A 152 -18.89 3.85 -28.83
CA ASP A 152 -17.56 3.33 -29.15
C ASP A 152 -16.48 4.23 -28.52
N VAL A 153 -16.67 4.61 -27.24
CA VAL A 153 -15.73 5.43 -26.47
C VAL A 153 -15.28 4.68 -25.23
N LEU A 154 -13.99 4.35 -25.17
CA LEU A 154 -13.38 3.87 -23.93
C LEU A 154 -13.09 5.06 -23.02
N SER A 155 -13.94 5.27 -22.01
CA SER A 155 -13.69 6.29 -20.99
C SER A 155 -12.66 5.80 -19.98
N ALA A 156 -11.79 6.72 -19.54
CA ALA A 156 -11.02 6.54 -18.32
C ALA A 156 -11.95 6.35 -17.11
N ARG A 157 -11.42 5.75 -16.05
CA ARG A 157 -12.11 5.60 -14.77
C ARG A 157 -12.53 6.97 -14.22
N ASN A 158 -13.69 7.03 -13.57
CA ASN A 158 -14.22 8.27 -13.00
C ASN A 158 -13.24 8.85 -11.97
N SER A 159 -12.78 10.09 -12.19
CA SER A 159 -11.84 10.78 -11.30
C SER A 159 -12.37 10.95 -9.87
N LYS A 160 -13.71 10.90 -9.68
CA LYS A 160 -14.38 10.90 -8.37
C LYS A 160 -14.04 9.70 -7.49
N LEU A 161 -13.32 8.70 -7.99
CA LEU A 161 -12.83 7.59 -7.19
C LEU A 161 -11.50 7.89 -6.48
N PHE A 162 -10.85 9.03 -6.75
CA PHE A 162 -9.53 9.32 -6.17
C PHE A 162 -9.14 10.80 -6.06
N VAL A 163 -9.71 11.72 -6.84
CA VAL A 163 -9.47 13.17 -6.69
C VAL A 163 -10.74 13.86 -6.24
N SER A 164 -10.67 14.56 -5.11
CA SER A 164 -11.68 15.56 -4.75
C SER A 164 -11.57 16.73 -5.72
N THR A 165 -12.57 16.91 -6.60
CA THR A 165 -12.60 18.03 -7.56
C THR A 165 -13.11 19.33 -6.92
N GLY A 166 -12.80 19.56 -5.63
CA GLY A 166 -13.23 20.71 -4.85
C GLY A 166 -14.47 20.47 -3.96
N ALA A 167 -14.90 21.51 -3.25
CA ALA A 167 -15.95 21.44 -2.23
C ALA A 167 -17.32 20.99 -2.77
N ALA A 168 -17.59 21.18 -4.07
CA ALA A 168 -18.87 20.83 -4.68
C ALA A 168 -19.05 19.32 -4.92
N ASN A 169 -17.95 18.55 -4.95
CA ASN A 169 -17.99 17.10 -5.17
C ASN A 169 -16.98 16.42 -4.23
N PRO A 170 -17.29 16.34 -2.92
CA PRO A 170 -16.40 15.66 -1.99
C PRO A 170 -16.29 14.17 -2.35
N LEU A 171 -15.11 13.60 -2.11
CA LEU A 171 -14.92 12.16 -2.22
C LEU A 171 -15.84 11.43 -1.22
N PRO A 172 -16.39 10.27 -1.59
CA PRO A 172 -17.16 9.42 -0.66
C PRO A 172 -16.41 9.16 0.66
N GLU A 173 -17.16 9.04 1.76
CA GLU A 173 -16.58 8.79 3.08
C GLU A 173 -15.83 7.45 3.14
N CYS A 174 -16.32 6.42 2.44
CA CYS A 174 -15.65 5.13 2.33
C CYS A 174 -14.26 5.19 1.65
N ILE A 175 -13.95 6.28 0.94
CA ILE A 175 -12.63 6.54 0.34
C ILE A 175 -11.78 7.42 1.26
N THR A 176 -12.36 8.47 1.84
CA THR A 176 -11.61 9.45 2.63
C THR A 176 -11.36 9.02 4.07
N ARG A 177 -12.27 8.23 4.63
CA ARG A 177 -12.25 7.74 6.01
C ARG A 177 -12.73 6.28 6.05
N PRO A 178 -12.04 5.36 5.35
CA PRO A 178 -12.41 3.95 5.38
C PRO A 178 -12.32 3.41 6.80
N GLN A 179 -13.27 2.58 7.20
CA GLN A 179 -13.08 1.74 8.38
C GLN A 179 -12.10 0.62 8.04
N LEU A 180 -11.08 0.45 8.86
CA LEU A 180 -10.02 -0.52 8.64
C LEU A 180 -10.22 -1.75 9.51
N GLN A 181 -9.85 -2.89 8.97
CA GLN A 181 -9.92 -4.19 9.62
C GLN A 181 -8.57 -4.89 9.53
N LEU A 182 -8.06 -5.31 10.69
CA LEU A 182 -6.86 -6.13 10.81
C LEU A 182 -7.22 -7.61 10.62
N VAL A 183 -6.59 -8.26 9.65
CA VAL A 183 -6.76 -9.69 9.39
C VAL A 183 -5.46 -10.41 9.71
N LEU A 184 -5.47 -11.25 10.74
CA LEU A 184 -4.32 -12.09 11.08
C LEU A 184 -4.28 -13.31 10.16
N LEU A 185 -3.17 -13.47 9.43
CA LEU A 185 -2.92 -14.62 8.56
C LEU A 185 -2.17 -15.72 9.32
N HIS A 186 -1.29 -15.33 10.23
CA HIS A 186 -0.56 -16.23 11.12
C HIS A 186 -0.74 -15.79 12.57
N PRO A 187 -1.92 -16.06 13.19
CA PRO A 187 -2.20 -15.60 14.55
C PRO A 187 -1.11 -16.04 15.54
N GLU A 188 -0.73 -17.31 15.55
CA GLU A 188 0.26 -17.85 16.51
C GLU A 188 1.64 -17.16 16.48
N GLN A 189 1.95 -16.45 15.39
CA GLN A 189 3.23 -15.77 15.21
C GLN A 189 3.12 -14.25 15.23
N PHE A 190 1.90 -13.69 15.18
CA PHE A 190 1.68 -12.26 15.14
C PHE A 190 2.18 -11.58 16.42
N LEU A 191 2.00 -12.23 17.58
CA LEU A 191 2.50 -11.77 18.87
C LEU A 191 3.45 -12.80 19.48
N PRO A 192 4.78 -12.59 19.42
CA PRO A 192 5.74 -13.56 19.94
C PRO A 192 5.59 -13.73 21.45
N ASP A 193 5.74 -14.97 21.91
CA ASP A 193 5.76 -15.37 23.34
C ASP A 193 4.51 -14.94 24.14
N GLY A 194 3.37 -14.76 23.47
CA GLY A 194 2.12 -14.34 24.12
C GLY A 194 2.15 -12.89 24.61
N LEU A 195 3.12 -12.08 24.16
CA LEU A 195 3.18 -10.67 24.49
C LEU A 195 1.93 -9.94 23.99
N PRO A 196 1.27 -9.12 24.81
CA PRO A 196 0.07 -8.45 24.36
C PRO A 196 0.38 -7.30 23.40
N LEU A 197 -0.54 -7.07 22.46
CA LEU A 197 -0.58 -5.84 21.67
C LEU A 197 -1.22 -4.73 22.50
N ILE A 198 -0.48 -3.67 22.79
CA ILE A 198 -1.02 -2.49 23.47
C ILE A 198 -1.49 -1.49 22.41
N ARG A 199 -2.72 -1.03 22.55
CA ARG A 199 -3.34 -0.03 21.69
C ARG A 199 -3.88 1.12 22.53
N ARG A 200 -3.66 2.36 22.09
CA ARG A 200 -4.33 3.54 22.65
C ARG A 200 -5.72 3.65 22.03
N ARG A 201 -6.75 3.78 22.87
CA ARG A 201 -8.15 3.83 22.42
C ARG A 201 -8.47 5.08 21.62
N SER A 202 -7.99 6.24 22.08
CA SER A 202 -8.16 7.52 21.38
C SER A 202 -7.04 8.49 21.71
N ARG A 203 -6.76 9.45 20.83
CA ARG A 203 -5.83 10.55 21.11
C ARG A 203 -6.21 11.38 22.34
N ALA A 204 -7.50 11.60 22.57
CA ALA A 204 -7.98 12.48 23.63
C ALA A 204 -7.81 11.87 25.03
N GLU A 205 -7.74 10.54 25.12
CA GLU A 205 -7.75 9.80 26.37
C GLU A 205 -6.48 8.96 26.48
N ALA A 206 -5.78 9.05 27.61
CA ALA A 206 -4.63 8.18 27.91
C ALA A 206 -5.08 6.78 28.35
N ILE A 207 -6.08 6.22 27.66
CA ILE A 207 -6.63 4.88 27.92
C ILE A 207 -6.04 3.90 26.92
N TYR A 208 -5.45 2.84 27.46
CA TYR A 208 -4.82 1.77 26.71
C TYR A 208 -5.61 0.49 26.87
N ASP A 209 -5.90 -0.14 25.75
CA ASP A 209 -6.47 -1.47 25.68
C ASP A 209 -5.34 -2.45 25.31
N THR A 210 -5.36 -3.62 25.95
CA THR A 210 -4.34 -4.65 25.80
C THR A 210 -5.00 -5.82 25.08
N TYR A 211 -4.43 -6.33 23.99
CA TYR A 211 -5.00 -7.41 23.21
C TYR A 211 -4.08 -8.62 23.15
N THR A 212 -4.66 -9.81 23.21
CA THR A 212 -3.96 -11.09 23.08
C THR A 212 -4.69 -11.96 22.07
N ILE A 213 -3.99 -12.98 21.57
CA ILE A 213 -4.54 -13.91 20.58
C ILE A 213 -5.23 -15.04 21.32
N THR A 214 -6.52 -15.20 21.05
CA THR A 214 -7.35 -16.24 21.66
C THR A 214 -7.30 -17.54 20.85
N GLN A 215 -7.88 -18.60 21.40
CA GLN A 215 -7.86 -19.95 20.78
C GLN A 215 -8.54 -20.02 19.40
N ASP A 216 -9.43 -19.07 19.11
CA ASP A 216 -10.08 -18.89 17.80
C ASP A 216 -9.19 -18.15 16.78
N GLY A 217 -7.93 -17.87 17.11
CA GLY A 217 -6.99 -17.14 16.27
C GLY A 217 -7.29 -15.65 16.12
N ARG A 218 -8.21 -15.11 16.93
CA ARG A 218 -8.59 -13.69 16.88
C ARG A 218 -7.84 -12.88 17.92
N LEU A 219 -7.67 -11.60 17.64
CA LEU A 219 -7.10 -10.63 18.57
C LEU A 219 -8.22 -10.05 19.45
N ARG A 220 -8.22 -10.36 20.74
CA ARG A 220 -9.27 -9.95 21.69
C ARG A 220 -8.69 -9.24 22.91
N CYS A 221 -9.51 -8.42 23.57
CA CYS A 221 -9.11 -7.67 24.76
C CYS A 221 -8.71 -8.61 25.91
N THR A 222 -7.55 -8.36 26.50
CA THR A 222 -6.86 -9.25 27.46
C THR A 222 -7.56 -9.34 28.80
N THR A 223 -8.26 -8.27 29.20
CA THR A 223 -9.09 -8.26 30.42
C THR A 223 -10.07 -9.42 30.48
N ASP A 224 -10.44 -9.96 29.31
CA ASP A 224 -11.41 -11.04 29.15
C ASP A 224 -10.86 -12.23 28.33
N ALA A 225 -9.56 -12.30 28.04
CA ALA A 225 -9.01 -13.21 27.01
C ALA A 225 -9.20 -14.72 27.26
N ALA A 226 -9.49 -15.14 28.50
CA ALA A 226 -9.90 -16.52 28.77
C ALA A 226 -11.29 -16.85 28.17
N ASN A 227 -12.04 -15.83 27.75
CA ASN A 227 -13.38 -15.93 27.22
C ASN A 227 -13.38 -15.60 25.71
N VAL A 228 -13.88 -16.53 24.91
CA VAL A 228 -14.11 -16.32 23.46
C VAL A 228 -15.10 -15.18 23.21
N THR A 229 -15.89 -14.75 24.21
CA THR A 229 -16.77 -13.58 24.09
C THR A 229 -16.07 -12.25 24.38
N ALA A 230 -14.76 -12.23 24.62
CA ALA A 230 -14.00 -11.00 24.82
C ALA A 230 -14.13 -10.07 23.60
N ARG A 231 -14.12 -8.76 23.84
CA ARG A 231 -14.24 -7.76 22.77
C ARG A 231 -13.10 -7.93 21.76
N GLU A 232 -13.44 -8.04 20.48
CA GLU A 232 -12.48 -8.16 19.38
C GLU A 232 -11.70 -6.88 19.15
N PHE A 233 -10.58 -7.00 18.44
CA PHE A 233 -9.84 -5.86 17.94
C PHE A 233 -10.77 -4.99 17.08
N PRO A 234 -10.82 -3.68 17.33
CA PRO A 234 -11.90 -2.86 16.81
C PRO A 234 -11.71 -2.56 15.32
N ILE A 235 -12.84 -2.42 14.64
CA ILE A 235 -12.92 -1.92 13.26
C ILE A 235 -13.16 -0.42 13.37
N GLU A 236 -12.17 0.39 13.01
CA GLU A 236 -12.20 1.84 13.22
C GLU A 236 -11.61 2.58 12.02
N GLN A 237 -11.99 3.85 11.89
CA GLN A 237 -11.32 4.77 10.97
C GLN A 237 -9.94 5.14 11.53
N GLN A 238 -8.97 5.37 10.66
CA GLN A 238 -7.68 5.91 11.09
C GLN A 238 -7.89 7.29 11.75
N GLU A 239 -7.35 7.48 12.95
CA GLU A 239 -7.32 8.79 13.57
C GLU A 239 -6.20 9.63 12.94
N THR A 240 -6.56 10.49 11.99
CA THR A 240 -5.63 11.35 11.25
C THR A 240 -6.27 12.69 10.88
N THR A 241 -5.44 13.71 10.68
CA THR A 241 -5.83 15.02 10.12
C THR A 241 -5.37 15.21 8.68
N ARG A 242 -4.89 14.14 8.02
CA ARG A 242 -4.61 14.12 6.58
C ARG A 242 -5.83 14.58 5.78
N SER A 243 -5.57 15.28 4.68
CA SER A 243 -6.62 15.75 3.76
C SER A 243 -6.13 15.79 2.32
N GLY A 244 -7.08 15.86 1.37
CA GLY A 244 -6.76 15.91 -0.06
C GLY A 244 -5.91 14.73 -0.52
N VAL A 245 -4.78 15.02 -1.18
CA VAL A 245 -3.85 14.02 -1.72
C VAL A 245 -3.00 13.30 -0.66
N GLU A 246 -3.09 13.70 0.61
CA GLU A 246 -2.31 13.09 1.70
C GLU A 246 -3.06 11.95 2.41
N ILE A 247 -4.37 11.85 2.14
CA ILE A 247 -5.22 10.77 2.68
C ILE A 247 -4.64 9.44 2.23
N VAL A 248 -4.61 8.46 3.15
CA VAL A 248 -4.15 7.11 2.84
C VAL A 248 -4.98 6.55 1.68
N ASN A 249 -4.31 6.13 0.62
CA ASN A 249 -4.97 5.62 -0.57
C ASN A 249 -5.55 4.24 -0.27
N VAL A 250 -6.88 4.18 -0.10
CA VAL A 250 -7.61 2.94 0.22
C VAL A 250 -7.41 1.85 -0.82
N TRP A 251 -7.22 2.21 -2.10
CA TRP A 251 -6.99 1.25 -3.17
C TRP A 251 -5.63 0.56 -3.01
N MET A 252 -4.59 1.29 -2.64
CA MET A 252 -3.27 0.71 -2.37
C MET A 252 -3.29 -0.20 -1.15
N LEU A 253 -4.07 0.15 -0.13
CA LEU A 253 -4.31 -0.68 1.05
C LEU A 253 -4.99 -2.00 0.67
N ILE A 254 -6.04 -1.96 -0.16
CA ILE A 254 -6.75 -3.14 -0.68
C ILE A 254 -5.83 -4.01 -1.53
N LEU A 255 -5.08 -3.41 -2.47
CA LEU A 255 -4.16 -4.16 -3.34
C LEU A 255 -3.03 -4.82 -2.53
N ASN A 256 -2.48 -4.12 -1.53
CA ASN A 256 -1.51 -4.68 -0.61
C ASN A 256 -2.09 -5.90 0.13
N ALA A 257 -3.29 -5.78 0.70
CA ALA A 257 -3.96 -6.88 1.40
C ALA A 257 -4.26 -8.06 0.48
N ASN A 258 -4.77 -7.80 -0.72
CA ASN A 258 -5.05 -8.83 -1.72
C ASN A 258 -3.82 -9.66 -2.08
N ALA A 259 -2.67 -9.02 -2.29
CA ALA A 259 -1.41 -9.71 -2.55
C ALA A 259 -1.07 -10.70 -1.41
N LYS A 260 -1.26 -10.29 -0.14
CA LYS A 260 -1.06 -11.16 1.03
C LYS A 260 -2.07 -12.30 1.08
N PHE A 261 -3.34 -12.03 0.82
CA PHE A 261 -4.39 -13.04 0.84
C PHE A 261 -4.20 -14.10 -0.24
N LYS A 262 -3.81 -13.70 -1.46
CA LYS A 262 -3.48 -14.63 -2.54
C LYS A 262 -2.28 -15.50 -2.19
N PHE A 263 -1.22 -14.90 -1.65
CA PHE A 263 -0.05 -15.65 -1.20
C PHE A 263 -0.43 -16.69 -0.14
N TYR A 264 -1.21 -16.28 0.87
CA TYR A 264 -1.69 -17.16 1.92
C TYR A 264 -2.58 -18.28 1.35
N GLN A 265 -3.52 -17.95 0.47
CA GLN A 265 -4.40 -18.92 -0.19
C GLN A 265 -3.62 -19.95 -1.02
N GLN A 266 -2.62 -19.50 -1.77
CA GLN A 266 -1.78 -20.37 -2.60
C GLN A 266 -0.91 -21.31 -1.74
N ARG A 267 -0.37 -20.81 -0.63
CA ARG A 267 0.57 -21.58 0.21
C ARG A 267 -0.12 -22.51 1.20
N TYR A 268 -1.20 -22.05 1.84
CA TYR A 268 -1.85 -22.76 2.95
C TYR A 268 -3.31 -23.13 2.66
N GLY A 269 -3.95 -22.43 1.71
CA GLY A 269 -5.40 -22.45 1.54
C GLY A 269 -6.12 -21.74 2.69
N PHE A 270 -7.40 -21.41 2.51
CA PHE A 270 -8.21 -20.82 3.59
C PHE A 270 -8.71 -21.86 4.60
N GLN A 271 -8.47 -23.14 4.34
CA GLN A 271 -8.90 -24.24 5.20
C GLN A 271 -7.91 -24.50 6.35
N HIS A 272 -6.66 -24.02 6.29
CA HIS A 272 -5.63 -24.37 7.27
C HIS A 272 -4.66 -23.20 7.60
N PRO A 273 -4.55 -22.79 8.88
CA PRO A 273 -5.58 -22.91 9.92
C PRO A 273 -6.93 -22.36 9.42
N HIS A 274 -8.02 -22.92 9.93
CA HIS A 274 -9.37 -22.51 9.53
C HIS A 274 -9.59 -21.04 9.91
N LEU A 275 -9.57 -20.16 8.90
CA LEU A 275 -9.94 -18.77 9.09
C LEU A 275 -11.45 -18.71 9.36
N PRO A 276 -11.93 -17.90 10.32
CA PRO A 276 -13.35 -17.77 10.55
C PRO A 276 -14.11 -17.27 9.32
N ASP A 277 -15.33 -17.75 9.09
CA ASP A 277 -16.14 -17.40 7.91
C ASP A 277 -16.27 -15.88 7.69
N SER A 278 -16.48 -15.11 8.76
CA SER A 278 -16.58 -13.65 8.67
C SER A 278 -15.29 -12.98 8.16
N ILE A 279 -14.13 -13.61 8.37
CA ILE A 279 -12.84 -13.15 7.84
C ILE A 279 -12.69 -13.57 6.38
N ILE A 280 -13.10 -14.80 6.03
CA ILE A 280 -13.12 -15.28 4.64
C ILE A 280 -14.01 -14.38 3.77
N GLU A 281 -15.15 -13.92 4.29
CA GLU A 281 -16.02 -12.96 3.60
C GLU A 281 -15.29 -11.65 3.28
N VAL A 282 -14.52 -11.10 4.23
CA VAL A 282 -13.75 -9.86 4.04
C VAL A 282 -12.60 -10.06 3.06
N ILE A 283 -11.93 -11.22 3.13
CA ILE A 283 -10.89 -11.60 2.17
C ILE A 283 -11.47 -11.68 0.76
N THR A 284 -12.59 -12.40 0.60
CA THR A 284 -13.27 -12.58 -0.69
C THR A 284 -13.72 -11.23 -1.25
N LEU A 285 -14.29 -10.37 -0.41
CA LEU A 285 -14.67 -9.01 -0.79
C LEU A 285 -13.45 -8.18 -1.24
N THR A 286 -12.32 -8.28 -0.54
CA THR A 286 -11.07 -7.59 -0.92
C THR A 286 -10.56 -8.08 -2.29
N MET A 287 -10.65 -9.39 -2.56
CA MET A 287 -10.29 -9.99 -3.85
C MET A 287 -11.23 -9.53 -4.97
N ASP A 288 -12.55 -9.49 -4.72
CA ASP A 288 -13.54 -9.04 -5.69
C ASP A 288 -13.37 -7.56 -6.06
N ILE A 289 -13.09 -6.71 -5.06
CA ILE A 289 -12.75 -5.30 -5.29
C ILE A 289 -11.50 -5.20 -6.17
N THR A 290 -10.45 -5.98 -5.86
CA THR A 290 -9.21 -5.98 -6.63
C THR A 290 -9.44 -6.42 -8.07
N ARG A 291 -10.25 -7.46 -8.31
CA ARG A 291 -10.64 -7.88 -9.65
C ARG A 291 -11.26 -6.72 -10.44
N LEU A 292 -12.19 -5.98 -9.83
CA LEU A 292 -12.84 -4.81 -10.46
C LEU A 292 -11.91 -3.60 -10.67
N ILE A 293 -10.84 -3.47 -9.88
CA ILE A 293 -9.79 -2.46 -10.14
C ILE A 293 -9.12 -2.74 -11.48
N TYR A 294 -8.83 -4.02 -11.77
CA TYR A 294 -8.18 -4.45 -13.01
C TYR A 294 -9.17 -4.72 -14.17
N SER A 295 -10.48 -4.79 -13.91
CA SER A 295 -11.49 -5.01 -14.95
C SER A 295 -11.57 -3.87 -15.96
N LYS A 296 -11.65 -4.26 -17.24
CA LYS A 296 -11.89 -3.36 -18.38
C LYS A 296 -13.32 -3.57 -18.88
N PRO A 297 -13.94 -2.56 -19.51
CA PRO A 297 -15.18 -2.77 -20.22
C PRO A 297 -14.89 -3.63 -21.46
N GLU A 298 -15.80 -4.55 -21.77
CA GLU A 298 -15.68 -5.49 -22.88
C GLU A 298 -16.76 -5.17 -23.91
N PRO A 299 -16.44 -5.08 -25.21
CA PRO A 299 -17.42 -4.72 -26.22
C PRO A 299 -18.51 -5.79 -26.28
N THR A 300 -19.77 -5.37 -26.22
CA THR A 300 -20.90 -6.30 -26.35
C THR A 300 -20.84 -7.00 -27.72
N PRO A 301 -21.07 -8.33 -27.81
CA PRO A 301 -21.05 -9.05 -29.08
C PRO A 301 -21.95 -8.37 -30.13
N GLY A 302 -21.35 -7.94 -31.25
CA GLY A 302 -22.04 -7.22 -32.32
C GLY A 302 -21.72 -5.72 -32.43
N VAL A 303 -21.02 -5.13 -31.45
CA VAL A 303 -20.50 -3.76 -31.55
C VAL A 303 -19.09 -3.81 -32.19
N SER A 304 -18.88 -3.06 -33.27
CA SER A 304 -17.57 -2.96 -33.96
C SER A 304 -16.56 -2.27 -33.06
N SER A 305 -15.52 -2.97 -32.62
CA SER A 305 -14.55 -2.48 -31.61
C SER A 305 -13.45 -1.56 -32.15
N THR A 306 -13.82 -0.60 -33.01
CA THR A 306 -12.84 0.37 -33.53
C THR A 306 -12.22 1.21 -32.41
N ALA A 307 -12.93 1.44 -31.31
CA ALA A 307 -12.41 2.13 -30.13
C ALA A 307 -11.25 1.41 -29.44
N LEU A 308 -11.30 0.08 -29.31
CA LEU A 308 -10.27 -0.69 -28.61
C LEU A 308 -8.92 -0.59 -29.33
N SER A 309 -8.94 -0.49 -30.66
CA SER A 309 -7.72 -0.31 -31.47
C SER A 309 -7.16 1.11 -31.38
N ARG A 310 -7.99 2.10 -31.02
CA ARG A 310 -7.59 3.52 -30.89
C ARG A 310 -7.23 3.91 -29.47
N THR A 311 -7.44 3.03 -28.48
CA THR A 311 -7.22 3.40 -27.09
C THR A 311 -5.75 3.35 -26.69
N ARG A 312 -5.03 4.36 -27.19
CA ARG A 312 -3.97 4.98 -26.42
C ARG A 312 -4.65 5.53 -25.17
N TRP A 313 -4.57 4.79 -24.07
CA TRP A 313 -5.06 5.21 -22.76
C TRP A 313 -4.71 6.68 -22.58
N LEU A 314 -5.72 7.49 -22.24
CA LEU A 314 -5.64 8.95 -22.13
C LEU A 314 -4.59 9.33 -21.08
N ASN A 315 -3.31 9.25 -21.45
CA ASN A 315 -2.27 10.00 -20.79
C ASN A 315 -2.63 11.46 -21.08
N PRO A 316 -3.01 12.26 -20.07
CA PRO A 316 -3.05 13.70 -20.27
C PRO A 316 -1.66 14.05 -20.79
N ARG A 317 -1.59 14.63 -22.00
CA ARG A 317 -0.32 15.14 -22.50
C ARG A 317 0.20 16.10 -21.42
N PRO A 318 1.43 15.90 -20.91
CA PRO A 318 2.01 16.81 -19.91
C PRO A 318 2.11 18.27 -20.41
N ASP A 319 1.96 18.47 -21.72
CA ASP A 319 2.27 19.72 -22.43
C ASP A 319 1.17 20.80 -22.40
N ASP A 320 0.02 20.55 -21.76
CA ASP A 320 -1.04 21.56 -21.63
C ASP A 320 -0.98 22.34 -20.29
N ALA A 321 0.08 22.15 -19.50
CA ALA A 321 0.41 23.10 -18.43
C ALA A 321 0.97 24.37 -19.08
N GLU A 322 0.04 25.26 -19.43
CA GLU A 322 0.27 26.61 -19.94
C GLU A 322 1.53 27.23 -19.33
N ASP A 323 2.59 27.32 -20.15
CA ASP A 323 3.61 28.35 -20.03
C ASP A 323 2.92 29.70 -20.21
N GLY A 324 2.26 30.15 -19.14
CA GLY A 324 1.76 31.50 -18.96
C GLY A 324 2.94 32.44 -18.71
N ASP A 325 3.87 32.50 -19.65
CA ASP A 325 4.90 33.52 -19.73
C ASP A 325 4.20 34.81 -20.19
N SER A 326 3.59 35.48 -19.21
CA SER A 326 2.98 36.79 -19.40
C SER A 326 4.11 37.82 -19.44
N ASP A 327 4.56 38.01 -20.68
CA ASP A 327 5.24 39.17 -21.26
C ASP A 327 5.11 40.45 -20.38
N GLU A 328 6.06 40.62 -19.45
CA GLU A 328 6.20 41.86 -18.70
C GLU A 328 6.62 42.97 -19.66
N SER A 329 5.68 43.90 -19.82
CA SER A 329 5.80 45.07 -20.67
C SER A 329 7.03 45.91 -20.29
N ARG A 330 8.03 45.84 -21.16
CA ARG A 330 9.14 46.79 -21.30
C ARG A 330 8.62 48.23 -21.30
N SER A 331 8.77 48.94 -20.20
CA SER A 331 8.75 50.41 -20.17
C SER A 331 10.18 50.92 -20.15
N GLN A 332 10.52 51.65 -21.21
CA GLN A 332 11.79 52.31 -21.43
C GLN A 332 12.00 53.43 -20.40
N GLY A 333 13.16 53.43 -19.73
CA GLY A 333 13.72 54.60 -19.06
C GLY A 333 15.12 54.87 -19.63
N PRO A 334 15.46 56.10 -20.04
CA PRO A 334 16.79 56.42 -20.53
C PRO A 334 17.74 56.84 -19.41
N ASP A 335 18.99 56.42 -19.60
CA ASP A 335 20.27 57.08 -19.28
C ASP A 335 20.64 57.43 -17.82
N GLY A 336 21.75 56.85 -17.37
CA GLY A 336 22.48 57.36 -16.20
C GLY A 336 23.65 56.53 -15.67
N SER A 337 24.83 56.73 -16.28
CA SER A 337 26.17 56.71 -15.63
C SER A 337 26.79 55.39 -15.10
N SER A 338 27.78 54.93 -15.87
CA SER A 338 29.16 54.57 -15.46
C SER A 338 29.45 54.04 -14.04
N HIS A 339 29.77 52.75 -13.95
CA HIS A 339 30.91 52.32 -13.14
C HIS A 339 31.60 51.07 -13.69
N SER A 340 32.92 51.18 -13.76
CA SER A 340 33.88 50.21 -14.29
C SER A 340 34.32 49.22 -13.20
N GLY A 341 34.63 47.98 -13.60
CA GLY A 341 35.28 46.95 -12.77
C GLY A 341 34.73 45.57 -13.14
N ASP A 342 35.26 44.85 -14.13
CA ASP A 342 36.60 44.25 -14.29
C ASP A 342 36.85 43.02 -13.37
N GLY A 343 37.16 41.89 -14.02
CA GLY A 343 37.54 40.58 -13.44
C GLY A 343 36.36 39.62 -13.22
N GLY A 344 36.10 38.61 -14.07
CA GLY A 344 36.96 37.47 -14.41
C GLY A 344 36.42 36.24 -13.65
N GLY A 345 35.71 35.30 -14.28
CA GLY A 345 36.27 34.21 -15.07
C GLY A 345 36.00 32.88 -14.35
N GLY A 346 35.09 32.07 -14.88
CA GLY A 346 34.68 30.81 -14.23
C GLY A 346 33.58 30.08 -14.99
N ASP A 347 33.90 29.73 -16.23
CA ASP A 347 33.12 28.90 -17.13
C ASP A 347 33.00 27.47 -16.55
N VAL A 348 31.84 27.14 -16.00
CA VAL A 348 31.43 25.74 -15.74
C VAL A 348 30.10 25.55 -16.43
N THR A 349 30.20 25.01 -17.65
CA THR A 349 29.11 24.43 -18.43
C THR A 349 28.36 23.40 -17.59
N GLY A 350 27.34 23.86 -16.88
CA GLY A 350 26.34 23.02 -16.24
C GLY A 350 25.47 22.38 -17.31
N SER A 351 25.88 21.19 -17.78
CA SER A 351 25.05 20.31 -18.58
C SER A 351 23.87 19.87 -17.73
N ASN A 352 22.80 20.67 -17.74
CA ASN A 352 21.53 20.35 -17.14
C ASN A 352 20.87 19.27 -18.02
N VAL A 353 21.33 18.02 -17.86
CA VAL A 353 20.68 16.86 -18.46
C VAL A 353 19.38 16.62 -17.68
N GLN A 354 18.36 17.39 -18.03
CA GLN A 354 16.95 17.01 -17.85
C GLN A 354 16.66 15.86 -18.81
N GLY A 355 17.32 14.72 -18.58
CA GLY A 355 16.85 13.44 -19.05
C GLY A 355 15.66 13.08 -18.18
N ALA A 356 14.49 13.63 -18.52
CA ALA A 356 13.23 13.08 -18.06
C ALA A 356 13.28 11.59 -18.42
N SER A 357 13.54 10.78 -17.40
CA SER A 357 13.57 9.32 -17.50
C SER A 357 12.13 8.88 -17.73
N ASP A 358 11.61 9.13 -18.93
CA ASP A 358 10.29 8.72 -19.32
C ASP A 358 10.24 7.21 -19.21
N VAL A 359 9.20 6.70 -18.54
CA VAL A 359 8.87 5.28 -18.66
C VAL A 359 8.65 5.06 -20.14
N PRO A 360 9.35 4.09 -20.76
CA PRO A 360 9.06 3.77 -22.15
C PRO A 360 7.56 3.47 -22.26
N GLN A 361 6.82 4.33 -22.99
CA GLN A 361 5.35 4.25 -23.10
C GLN A 361 4.89 2.85 -23.51
N ASN A 362 5.71 2.16 -24.30
CA ASN A 362 5.51 0.77 -24.68
C ASN A 362 5.36 -0.20 -23.49
N LYS A 363 6.07 0.00 -22.36
CA LYS A 363 5.94 -0.86 -21.17
C LYS A 363 4.63 -0.65 -20.45
N LEU A 364 4.16 0.60 -20.37
CA LEU A 364 2.86 0.91 -19.79
C LEU A 364 1.73 0.40 -20.68
N ASP A 365 1.81 0.65 -21.99
CA ASP A 365 0.85 0.15 -22.97
C ASP A 365 0.79 -1.39 -22.95
N LEU A 366 1.95 -2.05 -22.82
CA LEU A 366 2.04 -3.51 -22.67
C LEU A 366 1.31 -3.97 -21.41
N PHE A 367 1.60 -3.38 -20.25
CA PHE A 367 0.90 -3.70 -19.00
C PHE A 367 -0.61 -3.53 -19.14
N LEU A 368 -1.06 -2.40 -19.70
CA LEU A 368 -2.47 -2.10 -19.88
C LEU A 368 -3.13 -2.91 -21.01
N SER A 369 -2.36 -3.65 -21.81
CA SER A 369 -2.89 -4.61 -22.78
C SER A 369 -3.11 -6.01 -22.19
N LEU A 370 -2.47 -6.32 -21.05
CA LEU A 370 -2.57 -7.63 -20.43
C LEU A 370 -4.01 -7.93 -19.97
N PRO A 371 -4.42 -9.21 -19.97
CA PRO A 371 -5.64 -9.66 -19.30
C PRO A 371 -5.66 -9.24 -17.82
N PRO A 372 -6.83 -9.02 -17.20
CA PRO A 372 -6.93 -8.62 -15.79
C PRO A 372 -6.15 -9.52 -14.83
N ASP A 373 -6.20 -10.84 -15.03
CA ASP A 373 -5.50 -11.81 -14.17
C ASP A 373 -3.97 -11.67 -14.27
N GLU A 374 -3.43 -11.36 -15.45
CA GLU A 374 -2.00 -11.14 -15.68
C GLU A 374 -1.55 -9.77 -15.13
N MET A 375 -2.35 -8.72 -15.30
CA MET A 375 -2.09 -7.43 -14.67
C MET A 375 -2.04 -7.56 -13.15
N GLU A 376 -2.97 -8.31 -12.58
CA GLU A 376 -3.01 -8.55 -11.14
C GLU A 376 -1.79 -9.36 -10.69
N GLN A 377 -1.40 -10.41 -11.43
CA GLN A 377 -0.19 -11.19 -11.14
C GLN A 377 1.06 -10.30 -11.15
N MET A 378 1.23 -9.46 -12.17
CA MET A 378 2.35 -8.52 -12.26
C MET A 378 2.28 -7.44 -11.17
N GLY A 379 1.08 -6.98 -10.85
CA GLY A 379 0.82 -6.02 -9.78
C GLY A 379 1.22 -6.55 -8.41
N ASN A 380 0.97 -7.83 -8.12
CA ASN A 380 1.36 -8.46 -6.86
C ASN A 380 2.88 -8.36 -6.60
N GLU A 381 3.71 -8.35 -7.65
CA GLU A 381 5.17 -8.16 -7.54
C GLU A 381 5.59 -6.76 -7.09
N TRP A 382 4.68 -5.79 -7.11
CA TRP A 382 4.93 -4.41 -6.64
C TRP A 382 4.75 -4.27 -5.13
N PHE A 383 4.03 -5.21 -4.54
CA PHE A 383 3.79 -5.29 -3.10
C PHE A 383 4.79 -6.24 -2.40
N CYS A 384 5.71 -6.86 -3.17
CA CYS A 384 6.66 -7.85 -2.67
C CYS A 384 7.78 -7.26 -1.79
N GLY A 385 7.64 -7.48 -0.47
CA GLY A 385 8.72 -7.94 0.41
C GLY A 385 8.72 -9.47 0.62
N TYR A 386 7.80 -10.18 -0.03
CA TYR A 386 7.56 -11.62 0.13
C TYR A 386 8.65 -12.55 -0.42
N ASP A 387 9.59 -12.04 -1.23
CA ASP A 387 10.69 -12.84 -1.78
C ASP A 387 11.59 -13.46 -0.69
N ARG A 388 11.58 -12.91 0.54
CA ARG A 388 12.36 -13.47 1.66
C ARG A 388 11.73 -14.68 2.34
N LEU A 389 10.41 -14.85 2.27
CA LEU A 389 9.74 -16.05 2.80
C LEU A 389 10.04 -17.29 1.94
N VAL A 390 10.36 -17.10 0.66
CA VAL A 390 10.48 -18.19 -0.32
C VAL A 390 11.83 -18.90 -0.25
N ALA A 391 12.92 -18.23 0.12
CA ALA A 391 14.27 -18.81 0.00
C ALA A 391 14.89 -19.33 1.31
N ASN A 392 14.63 -18.69 2.45
CA ASN A 392 15.36 -18.98 3.70
C ASN A 392 14.48 -19.44 4.89
N HIS A 393 13.14 -19.43 4.75
CA HIS A 393 12.22 -19.66 5.87
C HIS A 393 11.34 -20.91 5.74
N ASP A 394 11.54 -21.75 4.73
CA ASP A 394 10.90 -23.08 4.63
C ASP A 394 11.18 -23.97 5.86
N GLU A 395 12.22 -23.69 6.64
CA GLU A 395 12.49 -24.35 7.93
C GLU A 395 11.51 -23.96 9.04
N LEU A 396 10.94 -22.75 9.00
CA LEU A 396 10.02 -22.23 10.02
C LEU A 396 8.55 -22.47 9.68
N PHE A 397 8.21 -22.55 8.40
CA PHE A 397 6.82 -22.60 7.91
C PHE A 397 6.45 -23.90 7.20
N GLY A 398 7.39 -24.85 7.08
CA GLY A 398 7.25 -26.05 6.29
C GLY A 398 7.43 -25.78 4.79
N ARG A 399 7.96 -26.78 4.08
CA ARG A 399 8.10 -26.73 2.62
C ARG A 399 6.71 -26.66 1.97
N PRO A 400 6.47 -25.72 1.04
CA PRO A 400 5.29 -25.77 0.20
C PRO A 400 5.34 -27.02 -0.70
N PRO A 401 4.20 -27.53 -1.19
CA PRO A 401 4.18 -28.61 -2.17
C PRO A 401 4.91 -28.18 -3.46
N ASP A 402 5.70 -29.08 -4.05
CA ASP A 402 6.61 -28.83 -5.20
C ASP A 402 5.95 -28.20 -6.44
N SER A 403 4.61 -28.15 -6.51
CA SER A 403 3.84 -27.58 -7.61
C SER A 403 3.47 -26.10 -7.45
N ALA A 404 3.72 -25.47 -6.29
CA ALA A 404 3.16 -24.15 -5.98
C ALA A 404 3.91 -22.95 -6.58
N TYR A 405 5.16 -23.12 -7.04
CA TYR A 405 5.98 -22.01 -7.54
C TYR A 405 6.35 -22.19 -9.01
N LYS A 406 5.70 -21.41 -9.89
CA LYS A 406 6.33 -20.99 -11.15
C LYS A 406 7.16 -19.75 -10.82
N SER A 407 8.47 -19.81 -11.07
CA SER A 407 9.39 -18.72 -10.72
C SER A 407 8.92 -17.36 -11.30
N PRO A 408 8.82 -16.31 -10.47
CA PRO A 408 8.54 -14.93 -10.89
C PRO A 408 9.53 -14.38 -11.93
N ASP A 409 10.74 -14.93 -11.99
CA ASP A 409 11.78 -14.49 -12.93
C ASP A 409 11.30 -14.52 -14.37
N ARG A 410 10.35 -15.41 -14.74
CA ARG A 410 9.86 -15.51 -16.12
C ARG A 410 9.17 -14.26 -16.66
N ILE A 411 8.43 -13.49 -15.85
CA ILE A 411 7.67 -12.34 -16.34
C ILE A 411 8.58 -11.12 -16.52
N MET A 412 9.48 -10.89 -15.56
CA MET A 412 10.49 -9.84 -15.69
C MET A 412 11.51 -10.18 -16.78
N GLN A 413 11.89 -11.45 -16.92
CA GLN A 413 12.74 -11.94 -18.00
C GLN A 413 12.05 -11.75 -19.37
N TRP A 414 10.74 -12.03 -19.46
CA TRP A 414 9.93 -11.73 -20.66
C TRP A 414 9.88 -10.23 -20.98
N LEU A 415 9.69 -9.35 -19.97
CA LEU A 415 9.72 -7.90 -20.17
C LEU A 415 11.09 -7.34 -20.57
N THR A 416 12.18 -8.04 -20.21
CA THR A 416 13.54 -7.71 -20.68
C THR A 416 13.91 -8.35 -22.02
N GLU A 417 13.21 -9.40 -22.46
CA GLU A 417 13.45 -10.07 -23.74
C GLU A 417 12.60 -9.48 -24.88
N VAL A 418 11.48 -8.81 -24.56
CA VAL A 418 10.56 -8.19 -25.53
C VAL A 418 10.92 -6.73 -25.86
N VAL A 419 11.84 -6.11 -25.11
CA VAL A 419 12.39 -4.75 -25.34
C VAL A 419 13.85 -4.87 -25.73
#